data_AF-A0AAW6LPL3-F1
#
_entry.id   AF-A0AAW6LPL3-F1
#
_cell.length_a   1.000
_cell.length_b   1.000
_cell.length_c   1.000
_cell.angle_alpha   90.00
_cell.angle_beta   90.00
_cell.angle_gamma   90.00
#
_symmetry.space_group_name_H-M   'P 1'
#
loop_
_entity.id
_entity.type
_entity.pdbx_description
1 polymer ?
#
loop_
_entity_poly.entity_id
_entity_poly.type
_entity_poly.pdbx_seq_one_letter_code
_entity_poly.pdbx_strand_id
1 'polypeptide(L)'
;MSDPFWDEINRKLDRVESATTADSVIEILGKDGDYLVDGDAFFAGSGGDRPLFDALWKAGWHMIWSEASYFYVVQNNAGELMTYIEGDVYRGDKRPDSAR
;
A
#
# COMPACT_ATOMS: atom_id res chain seq x y z
N MET A 1 8.20 -26.21 -1.39
CA MET A 1 9.10 -25.32 -0.62
C MET A 1 8.56 -23.93 -0.88
N SER A 2 8.18 -23.19 0.16
CA SER A 2 7.70 -21.82 -0.01
C SER A 2 8.89 -20.90 -0.32
N ASP A 3 8.63 -19.87 -1.11
CA ASP A 3 9.63 -18.85 -1.43
C ASP A 3 9.69 -17.86 -0.26
N PRO A 4 10.85 -17.71 0.42
CA PRO A 4 10.97 -16.82 1.58
C PRO A 4 10.56 -15.36 1.29
N PHE A 5 10.72 -14.91 0.04
CA PHE A 5 10.27 -13.58 -0.37
C PHE A 5 8.74 -13.49 -0.32
N TRP A 6 8.04 -14.42 -0.97
CA TRP A 6 6.58 -14.43 -1.00
C TRP A 6 5.97 -14.71 0.38
N ASP A 7 6.64 -15.50 1.22
CA ASP A 7 6.23 -15.69 2.61
C ASP A 7 6.28 -14.37 3.40
N GLU A 8 7.31 -13.55 3.21
CA GLU A 8 7.40 -12.24 3.85
C GLU A 8 6.35 -11.26 3.33
N ILE A 9 6.12 -11.22 2.01
CA ILE A 9 5.04 -10.42 1.42
C ILE A 9 3.69 -10.80 2.02
N ASN A 10 3.38 -12.09 2.13
CA ASN A 10 2.13 -12.56 2.73
C ASN A 10 2.01 -12.17 4.20
N ARG A 11 3.09 -12.28 4.99
CA ARG A 11 3.09 -11.83 6.39
C ARG A 11 2.81 -10.34 6.52
N LYS A 12 3.35 -9.52 5.63
CA LYS A 12 3.08 -8.07 5.62
C LYS A 12 1.63 -7.79 5.27
N LEU A 13 1.09 -8.44 4.25
CA LEU A 13 -0.32 -8.30 3.88
C LEU A 13 -1.25 -8.69 5.03
N ASP A 14 -0.97 -9.79 5.73
CA ASP A 14 -1.74 -10.22 6.91
C ASP A 14 -1.73 -9.17 8.03
N ARG A 15 -0.62 -8.46 8.22
CA ARG A 15 -0.55 -7.35 9.18
C ARG A 15 -1.33 -6.12 8.69
N VAL A 16 -1.21 -5.78 7.41
CA VAL A 16 -1.95 -4.67 6.79
C VAL A 16 -3.45 -4.84 6.93
N GLU A 17 -3.99 -6.06 6.92
CA GLU A 17 -5.42 -6.35 7.12
C GLU A 17 -6.00 -5.84 8.45
N SER A 18 -5.16 -5.40 9.38
CA SER A 18 -5.55 -4.79 10.66
C SER A 18 -5.06 -3.33 10.84
N ALA A 19 -4.35 -2.78 9.87
CA ALA A 19 -3.71 -1.47 9.98
C ALA A 19 -4.67 -0.34 9.59
N THR A 20 -5.20 0.38 10.57
CA THR A 20 -6.25 1.39 10.36
C THR A 20 -5.71 2.81 10.17
N THR A 21 -4.40 3.03 10.23
CA THR A 21 -3.75 4.36 10.06
C THR A 21 -2.65 4.30 9.00
N ALA A 22 -2.36 5.44 8.37
CA ALA A 22 -1.31 5.52 7.35
C ALA A 22 0.08 5.19 7.94
N ASP A 23 0.34 5.61 9.20
CA ASP A 23 1.62 5.33 9.87
C ASP A 23 1.83 3.83 10.06
N SER A 24 0.82 3.10 10.50
CA SER A 24 0.93 1.65 10.70
C SER A 24 1.15 0.91 9.37
N VAL A 25 0.48 1.32 8.29
CA VAL A 25 0.71 0.71 6.97
C VAL A 25 2.13 0.98 6.49
N ILE A 26 2.60 2.23 6.58
CA ILE A 26 3.96 2.61 6.20
C ILE A 26 5.00 1.86 7.03
N GLU A 27 4.79 1.69 8.35
CA GLU A 27 5.69 0.93 9.22
C GLU A 27 5.74 -0.56 8.86
N ILE A 28 4.58 -1.17 8.56
CA ILE A 28 4.50 -2.59 8.18
C ILE A 28 5.21 -2.86 6.86
N LEU A 29 4.99 -2.00 5.86
CA LEU A 29 5.59 -2.13 4.55
C LEU A 29 7.08 -1.79 4.59
N GLY A 30 7.43 -0.71 5.30
CA GLY A 30 8.80 -0.24 5.43
C GLY A 30 9.41 0.18 4.09
N LYS A 31 10.71 0.49 4.11
CA LYS A 31 11.52 0.61 2.90
C LYS A 31 12.29 -0.69 2.74
N ASP A 32 11.69 -1.67 2.08
CA ASP A 32 12.35 -2.96 1.89
C ASP A 32 13.56 -2.84 0.96
N GLY A 33 14.71 -3.37 1.39
CA GLY A 33 15.86 -3.67 0.52
C GLY A 33 16.56 -2.49 -0.16
N ASP A 34 17.30 -2.79 -1.23
CA ASP A 34 18.05 -1.84 -2.07
C ASP A 34 17.17 -1.16 -3.13
N TYR A 35 15.84 -1.24 -3.01
CA TYR A 35 14.95 -0.56 -3.95
C TYR A 35 15.09 0.96 -3.79
N LEU A 36 15.13 1.67 -4.92
CA LEU A 36 15.01 3.12 -4.89
C LEU A 36 13.56 3.44 -4.54
N VAL A 37 13.34 3.83 -3.29
CA VAL A 37 12.03 4.19 -2.74
C VAL A 37 11.93 5.71 -2.70
N ASP A 38 11.09 6.28 -3.55
CA ASP A 38 10.75 7.70 -3.51
C ASP A 38 9.63 7.99 -2.48
N GLY A 39 8.84 6.96 -2.15
CA GLY A 39 7.78 7.00 -1.14
C GLY A 39 8.22 6.98 0.32
N ASP A 40 7.22 6.99 1.20
CA ASP A 40 7.39 6.78 2.64
C ASP A 40 7.64 5.29 2.94
N ALA A 41 7.07 4.40 2.13
CA ALA A 41 7.28 2.95 2.15
C ALA A 41 7.21 2.34 0.73
N PHE A 42 7.52 1.05 0.61
CA PHE A 42 7.48 0.31 -0.66
C PHE A 42 6.83 -1.08 -0.50
N PHE A 43 6.01 -1.47 -1.47
CA PHE A 43 5.40 -2.79 -1.56
C PHE A 43 5.92 -3.52 -2.80
N ALA A 44 6.89 -4.41 -2.60
CA ALA A 44 7.49 -5.23 -3.66
C ALA A 44 6.58 -6.36 -4.17
N GLY A 45 5.44 -6.60 -3.53
CA GLY A 45 4.57 -7.76 -3.77
C GLY A 45 3.55 -7.59 -4.90
N SER A 46 3.64 -6.54 -5.72
CA SER A 46 2.63 -6.22 -6.74
C SER A 46 2.43 -7.30 -7.82
N GLY A 47 3.42 -8.17 -8.03
CA GLY A 47 3.35 -9.32 -8.94
C GLY A 47 2.82 -10.62 -8.32
N GLY A 48 2.42 -10.60 -7.05
CA GLY A 48 1.89 -11.77 -6.34
C GLY A 48 0.37 -11.96 -6.50
N ASP A 49 -0.15 -13.04 -5.93
CA ASP A 49 -1.58 -13.39 -6.02
C ASP A 49 -2.50 -12.47 -5.19
N ARG A 50 -1.93 -11.76 -4.20
CA ARG A 50 -2.67 -10.87 -3.30
C ARG A 50 -2.25 -9.42 -3.53
N PRO A 51 -3.15 -8.56 -4.06
CA PRO A 51 -2.85 -7.14 -4.20
C PRO A 51 -2.88 -6.44 -2.83
N LEU A 52 -2.05 -5.40 -2.67
CA LEU A 52 -2.04 -4.58 -1.45
C LEU A 52 -3.42 -3.99 -1.12
N PHE A 53 -4.17 -3.60 -2.16
CA PHE A 53 -5.49 -3.01 -2.00
C PHE A 53 -6.47 -3.95 -1.29
N ASP A 54 -6.42 -5.27 -1.52
CA ASP A 54 -7.33 -6.22 -0.86
C ASP A 54 -7.07 -6.27 0.66
N ALA A 55 -5.81 -6.19 1.07
CA ALA A 55 -5.45 -6.14 2.47
C ALA A 55 -5.92 -4.82 3.12
N LEU A 56 -5.69 -3.69 2.42
CA LEU A 56 -6.18 -2.37 2.85
C LEU A 56 -7.71 -2.34 2.97
N TRP A 57 -8.42 -2.92 2.01
CA TRP A 57 -9.88 -3.00 2.02
C TRP A 57 -10.41 -3.73 3.27
N LYS A 58 -9.80 -4.86 3.61
CA LYS A 58 -10.15 -5.61 4.84
C LYS A 58 -9.89 -4.80 6.12
N ALA A 59 -8.88 -3.93 6.11
CA ALA A 59 -8.59 -3.02 7.22
C ALA A 59 -9.52 -1.78 7.29
N GLY A 60 -10.51 -1.68 6.38
CA GLY A 60 -11.47 -0.57 6.35
C GLY A 60 -10.97 0.66 5.59
N TRP A 61 -9.99 0.49 4.69
CA TRP A 61 -9.65 1.50 3.71
C TRP A 61 -10.51 1.35 2.46
N HIS A 62 -10.81 2.46 1.81
CA HIS A 62 -11.61 2.48 0.59
C HIS A 62 -10.91 3.29 -0.48
N MET A 63 -10.91 2.78 -1.72
CA MET A 63 -10.38 3.53 -2.85
C MET A 63 -11.31 4.70 -3.15
N ILE A 64 -10.75 5.91 -3.15
CA ILE A 64 -11.49 7.14 -3.49
C ILE A 64 -11.16 7.63 -4.90
N TRP A 65 -10.07 7.12 -5.48
CA TRP A 65 -9.65 7.41 -6.84
C TRP A 65 -8.61 6.39 -7.33
N SER A 66 -8.58 6.16 -8.64
CA SER A 66 -7.53 5.40 -9.31
C SER A 66 -7.42 5.83 -10.78
N GLU A 67 -6.18 5.89 -11.27
CA GLU A 67 -5.89 5.99 -12.72
C GLU A 67 -5.67 4.59 -13.30
N ALA A 68 -5.01 3.71 -12.53
CA ALA A 68 -4.70 2.34 -12.90
C ALA A 68 -4.54 1.46 -11.65
N SER A 69 -4.44 0.13 -11.84
CA SER A 69 -4.19 -0.82 -10.74
C SER A 69 -2.87 -0.56 -10.00
N TYR A 70 -1.92 0.11 -10.65
CA TYR A 70 -0.65 0.52 -10.05
C TYR A 70 -0.63 1.98 -9.56
N PHE A 71 -1.72 2.74 -9.70
CA PHE A 71 -1.80 4.13 -9.25
C PHE A 71 -3.19 4.47 -8.68
N TYR A 72 -3.30 4.54 -7.36
CA TYR A 72 -4.56 4.79 -6.66
C TYR A 72 -4.41 5.52 -5.33
N VAL A 73 -5.51 6.12 -4.86
CA VAL A 73 -5.64 6.73 -3.53
C VAL A 73 -6.69 6.01 -2.72
N VAL A 74 -6.34 5.70 -1.49
CA VAL A 74 -7.24 5.12 -0.49
C VAL A 74 -7.46 6.07 0.68
N GLN A 75 -8.62 5.95 1.32
CA GLN A 75 -9.01 6.66 2.52
C GLN A 75 -9.44 5.68 3.61
N ASN A 76 -8.99 5.85 4.86
CA ASN A 76 -9.50 5.07 5.98
C ASN A 76 -10.80 5.69 6.56
N ASN A 77 -11.42 4.99 7.51
CA ASN A 77 -12.63 5.47 8.20
C ASN A 77 -12.45 6.78 9.00
N ALA A 78 -11.21 7.16 9.32
CA ALA A 78 -10.88 8.41 10.01
C ALA A 78 -10.63 9.59 9.03
N GLY A 79 -10.63 9.33 7.72
CA GLY A 79 -10.38 10.33 6.68
C GLY A 79 -8.91 10.50 6.28
N GLU A 80 -7.98 9.72 6.85
CA GLU A 80 -6.58 9.71 6.42
C GLU A 80 -6.44 9.14 5.01
N LEU A 81 -5.51 9.71 4.26
CA LEU A 81 -5.27 9.35 2.86
C LEU A 81 -3.91 8.70 2.69
N MET A 82 -3.81 7.76 1.76
CA MET A 82 -2.56 7.23 1.23
C MET A 82 -2.64 7.09 -0.28
N THR A 83 -1.49 7.22 -0.93
CA THR A 83 -1.35 7.02 -2.37
C THR A 83 -0.38 5.89 -2.63
N TYR A 84 -0.77 4.97 -3.52
CA TYR A 84 0.08 3.91 -4.05
C TYR A 84 0.45 4.22 -5.49
N ILE A 85 1.74 4.17 -5.84
CA ILE A 85 2.27 4.44 -7.18
C ILE A 85 3.37 3.43 -7.48
N GLU A 86 3.13 2.46 -8.36
CA GLU A 86 4.13 1.51 -8.87
C GLU A 86 4.95 0.78 -7.78
N GLY A 87 4.37 0.59 -6.60
CA GLY A 87 5.03 -0.03 -5.45
C GLY A 87 5.32 0.97 -4.33
N ASP A 88 5.59 2.24 -4.63
CA ASP A 88 5.74 3.28 -3.62
C ASP A 88 4.41 3.57 -2.91
N VAL A 89 4.50 3.78 -1.60
CA VAL A 89 3.39 4.20 -0.74
C VAL A 89 3.73 5.53 -0.10
N TYR A 90 2.84 6.49 -0.27
CA TYR A 90 2.94 7.84 0.26
C TYR A 90 1.81 8.12 1.25
N ARG A 91 2.13 8.84 2.32
CA ARG A 91 1.12 9.53 3.12
C ARG A 91 0.46 10.62 2.29
N GLY A 92 -0.87 10.72 2.42
CA GLY A 92 -1.67 11.74 1.79
C GLY A 92 -2.03 11.42 0.34
N ASP A 93 -2.61 12.42 -0.31
CA ASP A 93 -3.06 12.36 -1.70
C ASP A 93 -2.00 12.96 -2.65
N LYS A 94 -1.40 12.10 -3.49
CA LYS A 94 -0.39 12.44 -4.50
C LYS A 94 -0.94 12.43 -5.93
N ARG A 95 -2.27 12.46 -6.10
CA ARG A 95 -2.86 12.57 -7.43
C ARG A 95 -2.43 13.85 -8.13
N PRO A 96 -2.35 13.84 -9.47
CA PRO A 96 -2.12 15.07 -10.24
C PRO A 96 -3.20 16.10 -9.93
N ASP A 97 -2.83 17.39 -9.93
CA ASP A 97 -3.75 18.48 -9.59
C ASP A 97 -4.99 18.56 -10.51
N SER A 98 -4.91 18.04 -11.74
CA SER A 98 -6.06 17.95 -12.66
C SER A 98 -7.11 16.90 -12.25
N ALA A 99 -6.82 16.06 -11.27
CA ALA A 99 -7.69 14.98 -10.79
C ALA A 99 -8.31 15.24 -9.40
N ARG A 100 -8.10 16.44 -8.83
CA ARG A 100 -8.61 16.86 -7.52
C ARG A 100 -9.95 17.57 -7.61
#